data_AF-A0A534BQ46-F1
#
_entry.id   AF-A0A534BQ46-F1
#
_cell.length_a   1.000
_cell.length_b   1.000
_cell.length_c   1.000
_cell.angle_alpha   90.00
_cell.angle_beta   90.00
_cell.angle_gamma   90.00
#
_symmetry.space_group_name_H-M   'P 1'
#
loop_
_entity.id
_entity.type
_entity.pdbx_description
1 polymer ?
#
loop_
_entity_poly.entity_id
_entity_poly.type
_entity_poly.pdbx_seq_one_letter_code
_entity_poly.pdbx_strand_id
1 'polypeptide(L)'
;MKWMLDTNTCIAVIKGKPASVLKRLRGKSIGQVGISSITLGELAFGAAKSVRRDEAHGALSEFLLALEIASFDSDAAVSYGRVRAWLEARGTPIGPLG
;
A
#
# COMPACT_ATOMS: atom_id res chain seq x y z
N MET A 1 0.48 -13.39 -4.38
CA MET A 1 -0.17 -12.60 -3.30
C MET A 1 -1.57 -13.08 -2.88
N LYS A 2 -1.87 -13.12 -1.57
CA LYS A 2 -3.21 -13.39 -0.98
C LYS A 2 -3.76 -12.20 -0.15
N TRP A 3 -2.89 -11.34 0.35
CA TRP A 3 -3.23 -10.14 1.10
C TRP A 3 -2.54 -8.93 0.48
N MET A 4 -3.30 -7.88 0.15
CA MET A 4 -2.77 -6.59 -0.30
C MET A 4 -2.96 -5.57 0.82
N LEU A 5 -1.88 -4.89 1.21
CA LEU A 5 -1.90 -3.85 2.24
C LEU A 5 -2.24 -2.49 1.61
N ASP A 6 -3.04 -1.70 2.31
CA ASP A 6 -3.27 -0.30 1.97
C ASP A 6 -2.14 0.59 2.51
N THR A 7 -2.10 1.83 2.05
CA THR A 7 -1.06 2.80 2.39
C THR A 7 -1.03 3.13 3.87
N ASN A 8 -2.20 3.25 4.51
CA ASN A 8 -2.30 3.50 5.94
C ASN A 8 -1.73 2.35 6.79
N THR A 9 -2.02 1.10 6.42
CA THR A 9 -1.46 -0.08 7.06
C THR A 9 0.06 -0.11 6.91
N CYS A 10 0.58 0.21 5.71
CA CYS A 10 2.03 0.27 5.48
C CYS A 10 2.70 1.34 6.34
N ILE A 11 2.15 2.57 6.39
CA ILE A 11 2.66 3.65 7.24
C ILE A 11 2.66 3.23 8.71
N ALA A 12 1.60 2.58 9.17
CA ALA A 12 1.50 2.09 10.54
C ALA A 12 2.63 1.08 10.85
N VAL A 13 2.82 0.08 9.98
CA VAL A 13 3.87 -0.94 10.11
C VAL A 13 5.26 -0.32 10.11
N ILE A 14 5.57 0.58 9.16
CA ILE A 14 6.86 1.27 9.08
C ILE A 14 7.14 2.09 10.36
N LYS A 15 6.09 2.69 10.96
CA LYS A 15 6.21 3.43 12.23
C LYS A 15 6.17 2.54 13.48
N GLY A 16 6.18 1.21 13.33
CA GLY A 16 6.21 0.26 14.43
C GLY A 16 4.90 0.18 15.24
N LYS A 17 3.75 0.57 14.68
CA LYS A 17 2.46 0.57 15.38
C LYS A 17 1.31 0.08 14.50
N PRO A 18 0.24 -0.52 15.05
CA PRO A 18 0.17 -1.26 16.30
C PRO A 18 0.65 -2.71 16.14
N ALA A 19 1.11 -3.32 17.24
CA ALA A 19 1.57 -4.71 17.30
C ALA A 19 0.53 -5.73 16.77
N SER A 20 -0.76 -5.37 16.75
CA SER A 20 -1.83 -6.19 16.19
C SER A 20 -1.70 -6.39 14.67
N VAL A 21 -1.24 -5.38 13.92
CA VAL A 21 -1.02 -5.50 12.47
C VAL A 21 0.15 -6.43 12.21
N LEU A 22 1.27 -6.22 12.91
CA LEU A 22 2.43 -7.10 12.85
C LEU A 22 2.07 -8.55 13.23
N LYS A 23 1.21 -8.76 14.24
CA LYS A 23 0.73 -10.09 14.62
C LYS A 23 -0.09 -10.78 13.53
N ARG A 24 -0.87 -10.03 12.73
CA ARG A 24 -1.64 -10.59 11.60
C ARG A 24 -0.74 -10.93 10.40
N LEU A 25 0.38 -10.23 10.26
CA LEU A 25 1.40 -10.50 9.25
C LEU A 25 2.32 -11.67 9.66
N ARG A 26 2.52 -11.91 10.96
CA ARG A 26 3.28 -13.07 11.46
C ARG A 26 2.65 -14.38 11.00
N GLY A 27 3.49 -15.29 10.50
CA GLY A 27 3.08 -16.61 10.00
C GLY A 27 2.52 -16.60 8.57
N LYS A 28 2.53 -15.48 7.86
CA LYS A 28 2.30 -15.46 6.41
C LYS A 28 3.59 -15.82 5.67
N SER A 29 3.48 -16.67 4.65
CA SER A 29 4.62 -17.03 3.82
C SER A 29 5.04 -15.86 2.93
N ILE A 30 6.31 -15.85 2.54
CA ILE A 30 6.85 -14.91 1.53
C ILE A 30 5.99 -15.01 0.25
N GLY A 31 5.68 -13.87 -0.37
CA GLY A 31 4.81 -13.79 -1.56
C GLY A 31 3.31 -13.90 -1.28
N GLN A 32 2.89 -14.06 -0.02
CA GLN A 32 1.47 -13.99 0.32
C GLN A 32 0.99 -12.58 0.65
N VAL A 33 1.89 -11.67 1.02
CA VAL A 33 1.58 -10.28 1.36
C VAL A 33 2.27 -9.36 0.37
N GLY A 34 1.57 -8.34 -0.08
CA GLY A 34 2.12 -7.35 -0.99
C GLY A 34 1.37 -6.03 -0.96
N ILE A 35 1.78 -5.12 -1.84
CA ILE A 35 1.20 -3.79 -2.04
C ILE A 35 0.99 -3.52 -3.53
N SER A 36 0.13 -2.57 -3.87
CA SER A 36 0.08 -2.07 -5.24
C SER A 36 1.22 -1.09 -5.52
N SER A 37 1.56 -0.92 -6.80
CA SER A 37 2.49 0.14 -7.24
C SER A 37 1.98 1.56 -6.92
N ILE A 38 0.67 1.75 -6.75
CA ILE A 38 0.09 3.03 -6.30
C ILE A 38 0.49 3.31 -4.85
N THR A 39 0.29 2.32 -3.97
CA THR A 39 0.70 2.40 -2.55
C THR A 39 2.21 2.61 -2.42
N LEU A 40 3.02 1.94 -3.24
CA LEU A 40 4.45 2.21 -3.30
C LEU A 40 4.75 3.68 -3.63
N GLY A 41 4.06 4.24 -4.62
CA GLY A 41 4.20 5.65 -5.01
C GLY A 41 3.88 6.61 -3.86
N GLU A 42 2.78 6.38 -3.14
CA GLU A 42 2.41 7.20 -1.97
C GLU A 42 3.46 7.11 -0.84
N LEU A 43 3.96 5.90 -0.56
CA LEU A 43 5.00 5.69 0.45
C LEU A 43 6.33 6.37 0.06
N ALA A 44 6.73 6.26 -1.21
CA ALA A 44 7.93 6.91 -1.74
C ALA A 44 7.81 8.44 -1.69
N PHE A 45 6.65 8.98 -2.05
CA PHE A 45 6.36 10.41 -1.90
C PHE A 45 6.46 10.85 -0.43
N GLY A 46 5.89 10.08 0.49
CA GLY A 46 6.02 10.32 1.92
C GLY A 46 7.47 10.33 2.42
N ALA A 47 8.29 9.39 1.95
CA ALA A 47 9.71 9.33 2.28
C ALA A 47 10.48 10.55 1.74
N ALA A 48 10.22 10.96 0.49
CA ALA A 48 10.85 12.12 -0.13
C ALA A 48 10.50 13.45 0.56
N LYS A 49 9.27 13.56 1.09
CA LYS A 49 8.79 14.74 1.83
C LYS A 49 9.27 14.78 3.28
N SER A 50 9.81 13.68 3.82
CA SER A 50 10.28 13.59 5.21
C SER A 50 11.37 14.62 5.52
N VAL A 51 11.36 15.13 6.76
CA VAL A 51 12.49 15.92 7.29
C VAL A 51 13.75 15.06 7.45
N ARG A 52 13.56 13.77 7.73
CA ARG A 52 14.62 12.75 7.83
C ARG A 52 14.52 11.81 6.63
N ARG A 53 14.99 12.27 5.47
CA ARG A 53 14.81 11.56 4.19
C ARG A 53 15.52 10.22 4.16
N ASP A 54 16.80 10.19 4.55
CA ASP A 54 17.62 8.98 4.47
C ASP A 54 17.08 7.87 5.39
N GLU A 55 16.68 8.23 6.62
CA GLU A 55 16.01 7.30 7.54
C GLU A 55 14.69 6.76 6.96
N ALA A 56 13.88 7.63 6.34
CA ALA A 56 12.60 7.23 5.77
C ALA A 56 12.78 6.32 4.53
N HIS A 57 13.75 6.61 3.68
CA HIS A 57 14.09 5.77 2.53
C HIS A 57 14.67 4.42 2.95
N GLY A 58 15.52 4.40 3.99
CA GLY A 58 16.04 3.15 4.56
C GLY A 58 14.92 2.27 5.10
N ALA A 59 14.03 2.84 5.92
CA ALA A 59 12.89 2.10 6.48
C ALA A 59 11.92 1.59 5.41
N LEU A 60 11.65 2.39 4.36
CA LEU A 60 10.84 1.96 3.23
C LEU A 60 11.51 0.81 2.48
N SER A 61 12.82 0.90 2.21
CA SER A 61 13.55 -0.13 1.48
C SER A 61 13.54 -1.46 2.23
N GLU A 62 13.77 -1.43 3.54
CA GLU A 62 13.70 -2.62 4.40
C GLU A 62 12.28 -3.23 4.40
N PHE A 63 11.25 -2.40 4.51
CA PHE A 63 9.86 -2.84 4.50
C PHE A 63 9.47 -3.56 3.19
N LEU A 64 9.99 -3.09 2.05
CA LEU A 64 9.66 -3.66 0.74
C LEU A 64 10.31 -5.04 0.49
N LEU A 65 11.41 -5.38 1.16
CA LEU A 65 12.09 -6.68 0.98
C LEU A 65 11.18 -7.89 1.27
N ALA A 66 10.19 -7.72 2.13
CA ALA A 66 9.27 -8.78 2.53
C ALA A 66 7.96 -8.82 1.72
N LEU A 67 7.77 -7.91 0.76
CA LEU A 67 6.50 -7.69 0.08
C LEU A 67 6.58 -7.93 -1.42
N GLU A 68 5.51 -8.51 -1.97
CA GLU A 68 5.28 -8.53 -3.41
C GLU A 68 4.71 -7.18 -3.87
N ILE A 69 5.18 -6.65 -5.01
CA ILE A 69 4.66 -5.40 -5.57
C ILE A 69 3.83 -5.76 -6.80
N ALA A 70 2.53 -5.51 -6.72
CA ALA A 70 1.60 -5.73 -7.84
C ALA A 70 1.51 -4.46 -8.70
N SER A 71 1.75 -4.60 -10.00
CA SER A 71 1.60 -3.51 -10.96
C SER A 71 0.14 -3.08 -11.10
N PHE A 72 -0.09 -1.78 -11.25
CA PHE A 72 -1.36 -1.25 -11.72
C PHE A 72 -1.38 -1.28 -13.25
N ASP A 73 -1.84 -2.41 -13.81
CA ASP A 73 -1.90 -2.66 -15.25
C ASP A 73 -3.25 -2.26 -15.88
N SER A 74 -3.45 -2.63 -17.15
CA SER A 74 -4.69 -2.33 -17.88
C SER A 74 -5.93 -2.94 -17.23
N ASP A 75 -5.83 -4.15 -16.69
CA ASP A 75 -6.97 -4.86 -16.09
C ASP A 75 -7.36 -4.22 -14.76
N ALA A 76 -6.36 -3.80 -13.97
CA ALA A 76 -6.57 -2.99 -12.78
C ALA A 76 -7.22 -1.64 -13.12
N ALA A 77 -6.76 -0.96 -14.19
CA ALA A 77 -7.31 0.32 -14.64
C ALA A 77 -8.78 0.22 -15.08
N VAL A 78 -9.14 -0.81 -15.84
CA VAL A 78 -10.54 -1.06 -16.25
C VAL A 78 -11.42 -1.36 -15.05
N SER A 79 -10.94 -2.18 -14.11
CA SER A 79 -11.66 -2.52 -12.88
C SER A 79 -11.89 -1.28 -12.00
N TYR A 80 -10.87 -0.43 -11.85
CA TYR A 80 -10.96 0.84 -11.14
C TYR A 80 -12.07 1.74 -11.71
N GLY A 81 -12.09 1.93 -13.03
CA GLY A 81 -13.10 2.78 -13.69
C GLY A 81 -14.53 2.30 -13.40
N ARG A 82 -14.77 0.99 -13.47
CA ARG A 82 -16.08 0.40 -13.18
C ARG A 82 -16.50 0.61 -11.72
N VAL A 83 -15.60 0.34 -10.76
CA VAL A 83 -15.90 0.47 -9.33
C VAL A 83 -16.15 1.94 -8.96
N ARG A 84 -15.33 2.86 -9.46
CA ARG A 84 -15.49 4.29 -9.17
C ARG A 84 -16.80 4.85 -9.72
N ALA A 85 -17.13 4.56 -10.98
CA ALA A 85 -18.41 4.99 -11.57
C ALA A 85 -19.62 4.43 -10.80
N TRP A 86 -19.54 3.17 -10.36
CA TRP A 86 -20.60 2.55 -9.55
C TRP A 86 -20.77 3.21 -8.18
N LEU A 87 -19.66 3.57 -7.51
CA LEU A 87 -19.68 4.27 -6.22
C LEU A 87 -20.21 5.71 -6.34
N GLU A 88 -19.80 6.43 -7.39
CA GLU A 88 -20.29 7.79 -7.68
C GLU A 88 -21.80 7.80 -7.96
N ALA A 89 -22.29 6.86 -8.78
CA ALA A 89 -23.73 6.72 -9.06
C ALA A 89 -24.58 6.43 -7.82
N ARG A 90 -23.98 5.88 -6.75
CA ARG A 90 -24.65 5.57 -5.48
C ARG A 90 -24.50 6.67 -4.42
N GLY A 91 -23.84 7.78 -4.75
CA GLY A 91 -23.60 8.88 -3.82
C GLY A 91 -22.58 8.57 -2.73
N THR A 92 -21.72 7.56 -2.92
CA THR A 92 -20.66 7.16 -1.97
C THR A 92 -19.29 7.23 -2.65
N PRO A 93 -18.83 8.42 -3.10
CA PRO A 93 -17.59 8.54 -3.83
C PRO A 93 -16.38 8.16 -2.96
N ILE A 94 -15.36 7.62 -3.61
CA ILE A 94 -14.04 7.37 -3.02
C ILE A 94 -13.01 8.32 -3.63
N GLY A 95 -11.87 8.49 -2.95
CA GLY A 95 -10.75 9.26 -3.48
C GLY A 95 -10.27 8.74 -4.85
N PRO A 96 -9.59 9.60 -5.64
CA PRO A 96 -8.91 9.16 -6.86
C PRO A 96 -7.73 8.22 -6.53
N LEU A 97 -7.02 7.76 -7.55
CA LEU A 97 -5.77 7.04 -7.34
C LEU A 97 -4.73 8.01 -6.75
N GLY A 98 -4.40 7.85 -5.47
CA GLY A 98 -3.44 8.69 -4.72
C GLY A 98 -4.01 10.02 -4.25
#